data_AF-A0A6J8DPA5-F1
#
_entry.id   AF-A0A6J8DPA5-F1
#
_cell.length_a   1.000
_cell.length_b   1.000
_cell.length_c   1.000
_cell.angle_alpha   90.00
_cell.angle_beta   90.00
_cell.angle_gamma   90.00
#
_symmetry.space_group_name_H-M   'P 1'
#
loop_
_entity.id
_entity.type
_entity.pdbx_description
1 polymer ?
#
loop_
_entity_poly.entity_id
_entity_poly.type
_entity_poly.pdbx_seq_one_letter_code
_entity_poly.pdbx_strand_id
1 'polypeptide(L)'
;MNPINKDVSAKIDELVGHSVSSVSEMRRHLKVFVNETLFSGKSLPSINDVAYYPTDTIIRKHMYMAQTKLKYSKIDQENMLQLVAEWQQQNPADNFDFMPAAEIHSGENGVCLENIEEIEQDDSDEVYTSEKSEASSAFFFCHQTQFQRHLLQRYGNSLCMLDATYRITKYALPLFFLAVKTNVGYSVVAEFIVQNETQASIQQGLETIQRWMAEDTNVPNGWSWKPRFS
;
A
#
# COMPACT_ATOMS: atom_id res chain seq x y z
N MET A 1 17.61 -20.19 -8.14
CA MET A 1 18.49 -19.31 -7.35
C MET A 1 18.84 -20.02 -6.05
N ASN A 2 20.05 -19.85 -5.51
CA ASN A 2 20.34 -20.36 -4.17
C ASN A 2 19.55 -19.56 -3.13
N PRO A 3 18.85 -20.21 -2.19
CA PRO A 3 18.10 -19.53 -1.16
C PRO A 3 19.04 -18.75 -0.23
N ILE A 4 18.60 -17.59 0.24
CA ILE A 4 19.31 -16.83 1.28
C ILE A 4 19.46 -17.67 2.54
N ASN A 5 20.55 -17.48 3.29
CA ASN A 5 20.70 -18.12 4.59
C ASN A 5 19.57 -17.66 5.54
N LYS A 6 19.00 -18.60 6.30
CA LYS A 6 17.85 -18.34 7.20
C LYS A 6 18.15 -17.27 8.25
N ASP A 7 19.37 -17.23 8.81
CA ASP A 7 19.77 -16.25 9.81
C ASP A 7 19.91 -14.85 9.20
N VAL A 8 20.40 -14.77 7.97
CA VAL A 8 20.47 -13.51 7.21
C VAL A 8 19.07 -13.01 6.88
N SER A 9 18.15 -13.89 6.45
CA SER A 9 16.74 -13.53 6.23
C SER A 9 16.07 -13.04 7.51
N ALA A 10 16.25 -13.75 8.63
CA ALA A 10 15.71 -13.35 9.93
C ALA A 10 16.26 -11.99 10.37
N LYS A 11 17.52 -11.69 10.07
CA LYS A 11 18.11 -10.40 10.36
C LYS A 11 17.51 -9.27 9.52
N ILE A 12 17.14 -9.53 8.27
CA ILE A 12 16.40 -8.55 7.45
C ILE A 12 15.05 -8.24 8.11
N ASP A 13 14.27 -9.25 8.50
CA ASP A 13 12.99 -9.07 9.18
C ASP A 13 13.14 -8.21 10.45
N GLU A 14 14.15 -8.50 11.27
CA GLU A 14 14.46 -7.76 12.49
C GLU A 14 14.81 -6.30 12.21
N LEU A 15 15.69 -6.03 11.23
CA LEU A 15 16.14 -4.68 10.87
C LEU A 15 15.01 -3.85 10.27
N VAL A 16 14.14 -4.46 9.47
CA VAL A 16 12.91 -3.81 8.98
C VAL A 16 11.99 -3.45 10.16
N GLY A 17 11.86 -4.33 11.16
CA GLY A 17 11.18 -4.01 12.41
C GLY A 17 11.77 -2.80 13.15
N HIS A 18 13.08 -2.61 13.06
CA HIS A 18 13.81 -1.43 13.56
C HIS A 18 13.82 -0.24 12.60
N SER A 19 12.94 -0.21 11.60
CA SER A 19 12.76 0.90 10.65
C SER A 19 13.93 1.15 9.69
N VAL A 20 14.78 0.14 9.44
CA VAL A 20 15.77 0.23 8.34
C VAL A 20 15.03 0.12 7.01
N SER A 21 15.05 1.22 6.23
CA SER A 21 14.30 1.32 4.96
C SER A 21 15.17 1.45 3.71
N SER A 22 16.46 1.81 3.84
CA SER A 22 17.38 1.89 2.68
C SER A 22 18.13 0.57 2.46
N VAL A 23 18.22 0.14 1.20
CA VAL A 23 19.01 -1.04 0.78
C VAL A 23 20.49 -0.87 1.14
N SER A 24 21.03 0.33 1.02
CA SER A 24 22.43 0.63 1.35
C SER A 24 22.71 0.46 2.85
N GLU A 25 21.79 0.92 3.69
CA GLU A 25 21.87 0.74 5.14
C GLU A 25 21.70 -0.73 5.53
N MET A 26 20.71 -1.41 4.95
CA MET A 26 20.46 -2.83 5.15
C MET A 26 21.70 -3.67 4.82
N ARG A 27 22.29 -3.47 3.64
CA ARG A 27 23.52 -4.14 3.21
C ARG A 27 24.68 -3.92 4.18
N ARG A 28 24.82 -2.71 4.73
CA ARG A 28 25.84 -2.38 5.73
C ARG A 28 25.63 -3.20 7.01
N HIS A 29 24.39 -3.26 7.52
CA HIS A 29 24.06 -4.07 8.70
C HIS A 29 24.27 -5.56 8.48
N LEU A 30 23.86 -6.10 7.33
CA LEU A 30 24.06 -7.51 7.01
C LEU A 30 25.55 -7.88 6.94
N LYS A 31 26.38 -7.03 6.35
CA LYS A 31 27.83 -7.24 6.30
C LYS A 31 28.45 -7.32 7.69
N VAL A 32 28.06 -6.42 8.60
CA VAL A 32 28.53 -6.44 9.99
C VAL A 32 28.04 -7.72 10.69
N PHE A 33 26.77 -8.06 10.55
CA PHE A 33 26.19 -9.26 11.16
C PHE A 33 26.86 -10.56 10.70
N VAL A 34 27.14 -10.71 9.39
CA VAL A 34 27.82 -11.88 8.84
C VAL A 34 29.24 -12.00 9.41
N ASN A 35 29.98 -10.90 9.43
CA ASN A 35 31.38 -10.90 9.85
C ASN A 35 31.57 -11.07 11.36
N GLU A 36 30.79 -10.33 12.15
CA GLU A 36 31.01 -10.19 13.59
C GLU A 36 30.18 -11.17 14.41
N THR A 37 29.03 -11.61 13.89
CA THR A 37 28.09 -12.48 14.61
C THR A 37 28.09 -13.92 14.06
N LEU A 38 27.77 -14.12 12.77
CA LEU A 38 27.66 -15.46 12.17
C LEU A 38 29.00 -16.19 12.06
N PHE A 39 30.04 -15.48 11.61
CA PHE A 39 31.37 -16.04 11.37
C PHE A 39 32.44 -15.51 12.34
N SER A 40 32.03 -15.12 13.55
CA SER A 40 32.96 -14.66 14.58
C SER A 40 34.05 -15.70 14.85
N GLY A 41 35.31 -15.34 14.56
CA GLY A 41 36.47 -16.23 14.72
C GLY A 41 36.55 -17.39 13.71
N LYS A 42 35.74 -17.40 12.65
CA LYS A 42 35.72 -18.41 11.57
C LYS A 42 36.19 -17.82 10.25
N SER A 43 36.51 -18.67 9.27
CA SER A 43 36.78 -18.23 7.91
C SER A 43 35.52 -17.63 7.28
N LEU A 44 35.63 -16.40 6.78
CA LEU A 44 34.52 -15.69 6.18
C LEU A 44 34.08 -16.33 4.85
N PRO A 45 32.78 -16.35 4.55
CA PRO A 45 32.29 -16.72 3.23
C PRO A 45 32.76 -15.70 2.18
N SER A 46 32.78 -16.12 0.92
CA SER A 46 33.09 -15.24 -0.21
C SER A 46 32.07 -14.10 -0.29
N ILE A 47 32.52 -12.89 -0.63
CA ILE A 47 31.62 -11.74 -0.82
C ILE A 47 30.62 -11.94 -1.98
N ASN A 48 30.92 -12.86 -2.90
CA ASN A 48 30.02 -13.23 -3.99
C ASN A 48 29.04 -14.35 -3.60
N ASP A 49 29.11 -14.86 -2.37
CA ASP A 49 28.16 -15.85 -1.87
C ASP A 49 26.84 -15.17 -1.50
N VAL A 50 25.90 -15.22 -2.44
CA VAL A 50 24.57 -14.60 -2.34
C VAL A 50 23.78 -15.11 -1.13
N ALA A 51 24.10 -16.29 -0.59
CA ALA A 51 23.43 -16.79 0.62
C ALA A 51 23.74 -15.95 1.86
N TYR A 52 24.93 -15.34 1.93
CA TYR A 52 25.39 -14.51 3.06
C TYR A 52 25.50 -13.02 2.71
N TYR A 53 25.86 -12.72 1.46
CA TYR A 53 25.96 -11.36 0.92
C TYR A 53 24.97 -11.20 -0.25
N PRO A 54 23.67 -11.08 0.05
CA PRO A 54 22.64 -10.95 -0.98
C PRO A 54 22.86 -9.69 -1.83
N THR A 55 22.42 -9.76 -3.08
CA THR A 55 22.42 -8.59 -3.98
C THR A 55 21.35 -7.58 -3.57
N ASP A 56 21.48 -6.34 -4.02
CA ASP A 56 20.53 -5.27 -3.74
C ASP A 56 19.09 -5.63 -4.15
N THR A 57 18.91 -6.32 -5.28
CA THR A 57 17.63 -6.89 -5.74
C THR A 57 17.04 -7.86 -4.72
N ILE A 58 17.84 -8.79 -4.19
CA ILE A 58 17.37 -9.78 -3.20
C ILE A 58 17.05 -9.08 -1.88
N ILE A 59 17.92 -8.18 -1.42
CA ILE A 59 17.70 -7.39 -0.21
C ILE A 59 16.36 -6.67 -0.28
N ARG A 60 16.11 -5.97 -1.39
CA ARG A 60 14.88 -5.21 -1.63
C ARG A 60 13.64 -6.10 -1.58
N LYS A 61 13.64 -7.25 -2.24
CA LYS A 61 12.51 -8.19 -2.21
C LYS A 61 12.22 -8.69 -0.80
N HIS A 62 13.25 -9.06 -0.04
CA HIS A 62 13.09 -9.50 1.35
C HIS A 62 12.63 -8.36 2.27
N MET A 63 13.17 -7.15 2.09
CA MET A 63 12.73 -5.96 2.82
C MET A 63 11.24 -5.70 2.60
N TYR A 64 10.78 -5.77 1.36
CA TYR A 64 9.37 -5.64 1.05
C TYR A 64 8.52 -6.71 1.72
N MET A 65 8.91 -7.99 1.62
CA MET A 65 8.15 -9.07 2.25
C MET A 65 8.02 -8.85 3.77
N ALA A 66 9.11 -8.43 4.42
CA ALA A 66 9.11 -8.10 5.84
C ALA A 66 8.19 -6.90 6.16
N GLN A 67 8.25 -5.83 5.37
CA GLN A 67 7.39 -4.66 5.53
C GLN A 67 5.91 -5.01 5.34
N THR A 68 5.60 -5.78 4.31
CA THR A 68 4.26 -6.25 3.97
C THR A 68 3.68 -7.13 5.08
N LYS A 69 4.49 -8.05 5.63
CA LYS A 69 4.11 -8.85 6.81
C LYS A 69 3.78 -7.97 8.02
N LEU A 70 4.58 -6.93 8.29
CA LEU A 70 4.32 -5.97 9.37
C LEU A 70 3.08 -5.10 9.12
N LYS A 71 2.75 -4.79 7.86
CA LYS A 71 1.52 -4.07 7.50
C LYS A 71 0.30 -4.92 7.82
N TYR A 72 0.26 -6.17 7.37
CA TYR A 72 -0.88 -7.07 7.63
C TYR A 72 -1.03 -7.44 9.10
N SER A 73 0.06 -7.60 9.85
CA SER A 73 -0.04 -7.85 11.30
C SER A 73 -0.69 -6.69 12.08
N LYS A 74 -0.80 -5.50 11.48
CA LYS A 74 -1.41 -4.31 12.09
C LYS A 74 -2.84 -4.03 11.61
N ILE A 75 -3.36 -4.81 10.66
CA ILE A 75 -4.69 -4.59 10.10
C ILE A 75 -5.67 -5.51 10.84
N ASP A 76 -6.50 -4.91 11.67
CA ASP A 76 -7.61 -5.59 12.35
C ASP A 76 -8.87 -5.53 11.48
N GLN A 77 -9.00 -6.52 10.59
CA GLN A 77 -10.08 -6.56 9.60
C GLN A 77 -11.45 -6.81 10.23
N GLU A 78 -11.51 -7.55 11.34
CA GLU A 78 -12.77 -7.84 12.05
C GLU A 78 -13.35 -6.58 12.68
N ASN A 79 -12.53 -5.80 13.38
CA ASN A 79 -12.96 -4.53 13.95
C ASN A 79 -13.34 -3.52 12.86
N MET A 80 -12.62 -3.51 11.73
CA MET A 80 -12.98 -2.65 10.59
C MET A 80 -14.35 -3.01 9.99
N LEU A 81 -14.65 -4.30 9.83
CA LEU A 81 -15.96 -4.77 9.35
C LEU A 81 -17.09 -4.27 10.26
N GLN A 82 -16.93 -4.42 11.57
CA GLN A 82 -17.91 -3.96 12.53
C GLN A 82 -18.08 -2.43 12.47
N LEU A 83 -16.97 -1.69 12.42
CA LEU A 83 -16.99 -0.24 12.39
C LEU A 83 -17.67 0.32 11.14
N VAL A 84 -17.41 -0.28 9.96
CA VAL A 84 -18.06 0.11 8.71
C VAL A 84 -19.57 -0.15 8.77
N ALA A 85 -20.00 -1.28 9.34
CA ALA A 85 -21.42 -1.58 9.53
C ALA A 85 -22.11 -0.56 10.45
N GLU A 86 -21.44 -0.18 11.55
CA GLU A 86 -21.93 0.87 12.46
C GLU A 86 -22.03 2.23 11.75
N TRP A 87 -21.03 2.61 10.95
CA TRP A 87 -21.05 3.87 10.20
C TRP A 87 -22.13 3.92 9.12
N GLN A 88 -22.37 2.80 8.42
CA GLN A 88 -23.45 2.68 7.45
C GLN A 88 -24.82 2.85 8.12
N GLN A 89 -24.99 2.32 9.34
CA GLN A 89 -26.23 2.50 10.10
C GLN A 89 -26.42 3.95 10.58
N GLN A 90 -25.33 4.59 11.03
CA GLN A 90 -25.36 5.97 11.54
C GLN A 90 -25.53 7.00 10.42
N ASN A 91 -24.98 6.72 9.23
CA ASN A 91 -24.93 7.64 8.10
C ASN A 91 -25.49 6.98 6.83
N PRO A 92 -26.81 6.71 6.76
CA PRO A 92 -27.41 5.97 5.65
C PRO A 92 -27.40 6.74 4.31
N ALA A 93 -27.09 8.03 4.34
CA ALA A 93 -26.93 8.85 3.13
C ALA A 93 -25.49 8.85 2.59
N ASP A 94 -24.53 8.31 3.34
CA ASP A 94 -23.13 8.25 2.95
C ASP A 94 -22.85 6.95 2.18
N ASN A 95 -21.89 7.01 1.27
CA ASN A 95 -21.51 5.86 0.46
C ASN A 95 -20.29 5.19 1.07
N PHE A 96 -20.36 3.88 1.23
CA PHE A 96 -19.28 3.05 1.74
C PHE A 96 -19.09 1.86 0.80
N ASP A 97 -17.84 1.56 0.46
CA ASP A 97 -17.44 0.32 -0.21
C ASP A 97 -16.29 -0.26 0.60
N PHE A 98 -16.46 -1.46 1.13
CA PHE A 98 -15.46 -2.12 1.95
C PHE A 98 -15.31 -3.57 1.52
N MET A 99 -14.08 -3.94 1.19
CA MET A 99 -13.67 -5.28 0.84
C MET A 99 -12.49 -5.67 1.74
N PRO A 100 -12.67 -6.66 2.62
CA PRO A 100 -11.55 -7.19 3.40
C PRO A 100 -10.53 -7.85 2.45
N ALA A 101 -9.26 -7.77 2.82
CA ALA A 101 -8.26 -8.64 2.21
C ALA A 101 -8.63 -10.08 2.54
N ALA A 102 -8.73 -10.93 1.52
CA ALA A 102 -8.77 -12.36 1.73
C ALA A 102 -7.58 -12.76 2.59
N GLU A 103 -7.81 -13.64 3.57
CA GLU A 103 -6.74 -14.14 4.43
C GLU A 103 -5.59 -14.59 3.53
N ILE A 104 -4.45 -13.90 3.64
CA ILE A 104 -3.18 -14.54 3.30
C ILE A 104 -3.10 -15.62 4.36
N HIS A 105 -3.63 -16.81 4.07
CA HIS A 105 -3.46 -17.94 4.95
C HIS A 105 -1.99 -17.95 5.32
N SER A 106 -1.71 -17.84 6.61
CA SER A 106 -0.43 -18.17 7.21
C SER A 106 -0.17 -19.67 7.08
N GLY A 107 -0.39 -20.23 5.89
CA GLY A 107 0.16 -21.49 5.45
C GLY A 107 1.60 -21.21 5.05
N GLU A 108 2.46 -22.17 5.30
CA GLU A 108 3.91 -22.14 5.12
C GLU A 108 4.40 -21.82 3.69
N ASN A 109 3.49 -21.54 2.75
CA ASN A 109 3.78 -21.02 1.42
C ASN A 109 3.77 -19.48 1.46
N GLY A 110 4.82 -18.92 2.07
CA GLY A 110 5.09 -17.49 2.02
C GLY A 110 5.15 -16.97 0.59
N VAL A 111 4.94 -15.66 0.43
CA VAL A 111 5.07 -14.94 -0.84
C VAL A 111 6.36 -15.36 -1.54
N CYS A 112 6.26 -15.97 -2.73
CA CYS A 112 7.44 -16.36 -3.50
C CYS A 112 8.14 -15.11 -4.01
N LEU A 113 9.45 -14.98 -3.77
CA LEU A 113 10.31 -13.92 -4.31
C LEU A 113 10.20 -13.77 -5.84
N GLU A 114 9.79 -14.84 -6.53
CA GLU A 114 9.58 -14.91 -7.98
C GLU A 114 8.33 -14.16 -8.44
N ASN A 115 7.33 -13.99 -7.56
CA ASN A 115 6.09 -13.27 -7.87
C ASN A 115 6.21 -11.77 -7.62
N ILE A 116 7.36 -11.33 -7.12
CA ILE A 116 7.64 -9.94 -6.80
C ILE A 116 8.34 -9.25 -7.98
N GLU A 117 7.64 -8.30 -8.60
CA GLU A 117 8.18 -7.42 -9.65
C GLU A 117 8.67 -6.09 -9.06
N GLU A 118 9.88 -5.66 -9.44
CA GLU A 118 10.42 -4.35 -9.05
C GLU A 118 9.76 -3.25 -9.90
N ILE A 119 9.17 -2.24 -9.25
CA ILE A 119 8.61 -1.06 -9.92
C ILE A 119 9.55 0.12 -9.65
N GLU A 120 10.21 0.62 -10.69
CA GLU A 120 11.02 1.83 -10.61
C GLU A 120 10.09 3.06 -10.42
N GLN A 121 10.34 3.86 -9.38
CA GLN A 121 9.72 5.18 -9.20
C GLN A 121 10.80 6.28 -9.09
N ASP A 122 10.40 7.51 -9.44
CA ASP A 122 11.25 8.68 -9.71
C ASP A 122 11.85 9.36 -8.45
N ASP A 123 11.62 8.82 -7.24
CA ASP A 123 12.08 9.43 -5.98
C ASP A 123 12.67 8.40 -5.01
N SER A 124 13.87 8.72 -4.50
CA SER A 124 14.75 8.05 -3.52
C SER A 124 14.42 6.63 -3.03
N ASP A 125 15.34 5.67 -3.28
CA ASP A 125 15.61 4.42 -2.53
C ASP A 125 14.45 3.44 -2.21
N GLU A 126 13.19 3.80 -2.39
CA GLU A 126 12.00 2.99 -2.11
C GLU A 126 11.47 2.38 -3.41
N VAL A 127 11.93 1.17 -3.74
CA VAL A 127 11.32 0.39 -4.82
C VAL A 127 10.14 -0.37 -4.25
N TYR A 128 8.94 -0.02 -4.69
CA TYR A 128 7.76 -0.82 -4.43
C TYR A 128 7.82 -2.09 -5.27
N THR A 129 7.48 -3.19 -4.63
CA THR A 129 7.43 -4.49 -5.25
C THR A 129 6.00 -4.96 -5.23
N SER A 130 5.42 -5.29 -6.39
CA SER A 130 4.06 -5.80 -6.46
C SER A 130 4.09 -7.31 -6.55
N GLU A 131 3.21 -7.98 -5.80
CA GLU A 131 2.93 -9.40 -6.01
C GLU A 131 2.07 -9.58 -7.26
N LYS A 132 2.48 -10.47 -8.17
CA LYS A 132 1.56 -11.11 -9.11
C LYS A 132 0.67 -12.07 -8.33
N SER A 133 -0.47 -11.57 -7.86
CA SER A 133 -1.50 -12.38 -7.20
C SER A 133 -2.63 -12.66 -8.18
N GLU A 134 -2.82 -13.95 -8.47
CA GLU A 134 -4.06 -14.48 -9.06
C GLU A 134 -5.18 -14.41 -8.00
N ALA A 135 -6.30 -13.77 -8.38
CA ALA A 135 -7.66 -14.01 -7.90
C ALA A 135 -7.93 -14.06 -6.37
N SER A 136 -7.19 -13.33 -5.54
CA SER A 136 -7.55 -13.10 -4.13
C SER A 136 -8.06 -11.68 -3.95
N SER A 137 -9.16 -11.47 -3.20
CA SER A 137 -9.73 -10.13 -3.01
C SER A 137 -8.75 -9.27 -2.21
N ALA A 138 -8.28 -8.17 -2.82
CA ALA A 138 -7.40 -7.22 -2.14
C ALA A 138 -8.20 -6.33 -1.18
N PHE A 139 -7.57 -5.93 -0.07
CA PHE A 139 -8.14 -4.94 0.85
C PHE A 139 -8.47 -3.65 0.08
N PHE A 140 -9.70 -3.18 0.27
CA PHE A 140 -10.16 -1.92 -0.29
C PHE A 140 -11.19 -1.28 0.65
N PHE A 141 -11.06 0.03 0.84
CA PHE A 141 -12.07 0.84 1.49
C PHE A 141 -12.25 2.13 0.72
N CYS A 142 -13.48 2.53 0.45
CA CYS A 142 -13.82 3.82 -0.13
C CYS A 142 -14.99 4.39 0.64
N HIS A 143 -14.94 5.69 0.90
CA HIS A 143 -16.00 6.40 1.59
C HIS A 143 -16.24 7.77 0.96
N GLN A 144 -17.51 8.14 0.89
CA GLN A 144 -17.92 9.44 0.41
C GLN A 144 -19.24 9.89 1.06
N THR A 145 -19.16 10.95 1.86
CA THR A 145 -20.34 11.54 2.51
C THR A 145 -21.28 12.21 1.51
N GLN A 146 -22.55 12.38 1.90
CA GLN A 146 -23.53 13.14 1.12
C GLN A 146 -23.04 14.56 0.81
N PHE A 147 -22.43 15.24 1.77
CA PHE A 147 -21.92 16.59 1.58
C PHE A 147 -20.72 16.63 0.63
N GLN A 148 -19.84 15.64 0.70
CA GLN A 148 -18.72 15.49 -0.23
C GLN A 148 -19.21 15.29 -1.68
N ARG A 149 -20.28 14.50 -1.91
CA ARG A 149 -20.91 14.37 -3.23
C ARG A 149 -21.45 15.70 -3.74
N HIS A 150 -22.14 16.45 -2.89
CA HIS A 150 -22.61 17.80 -3.23
C HIS A 150 -21.46 18.72 -3.66
N LEU A 151 -20.34 18.70 -2.93
CA LEU A 151 -19.15 19.48 -3.29
C LEU A 151 -18.53 19.04 -4.61
N LEU A 152 -18.43 17.72 -4.86
CA LEU A 152 -17.88 17.19 -6.11
C LEU A 152 -18.78 17.54 -7.32
N GLN A 153 -20.11 17.50 -7.18
CA GLN A 153 -21.05 17.97 -8.20
C GLN A 153 -20.81 19.45 -8.55
N ARG A 154 -20.62 20.29 -7.54
CA ARG A 154 -20.52 21.74 -7.68
C ARG A 154 -19.17 22.21 -8.20
N TYR A 155 -18.07 21.59 -7.74
CA TYR A 155 -16.71 22.08 -7.96
C TYR A 155 -15.80 21.11 -8.74
N GLY A 156 -16.21 19.86 -8.93
CA GLY A 156 -15.39 18.81 -9.53
C GLY A 156 -15.04 18.99 -11.01
N ASN A 157 -15.76 19.86 -11.73
CA ASN A 157 -15.50 20.12 -13.14
C ASN A 157 -14.34 21.12 -13.39
N SER A 158 -13.87 21.81 -12.35
CA SER A 158 -12.78 22.78 -12.49
C SER A 158 -11.41 22.16 -12.27
N LEU A 159 -11.19 21.59 -11.08
CA LEU A 159 -9.92 20.97 -10.70
C LEU A 159 -10.18 19.95 -9.59
N CYS A 160 -9.76 18.71 -9.82
CA CYS A 160 -9.64 17.67 -8.80
C CYS A 160 -8.17 17.33 -8.59
N MET A 161 -7.78 17.11 -7.34
CA MET A 161 -6.44 16.68 -6.96
C MET A 161 -6.54 15.40 -6.17
N LEU A 162 -5.59 14.49 -6.37
CA LEU A 162 -5.45 13.28 -5.58
C LEU A 162 -4.24 13.44 -4.67
N ASP A 163 -4.45 13.41 -3.36
CA ASP A 163 -3.39 13.55 -2.35
C ASP A 163 -3.05 12.19 -1.74
N ALA A 164 -1.79 11.78 -1.89
CA ALA A 164 -1.23 10.53 -1.40
C ALA A 164 -0.58 10.73 -0.02
N THR A 165 -1.41 10.84 1.02
CA THR A 165 -0.95 11.24 2.36
C THR A 165 -0.07 10.20 3.06
N TYR A 166 -0.20 8.93 2.69
CA TYR A 166 0.51 7.83 3.35
C TYR A 166 2.05 7.94 3.25
N ARG A 167 2.58 8.58 2.19
CA ARG A 167 4.03 8.82 2.01
C ARG A 167 4.63 9.71 3.11
N ILE A 168 3.80 10.55 3.74
CA ILE A 168 4.23 11.50 4.77
C ILE A 168 3.95 10.93 6.18
N THR A 169 2.86 10.19 6.35
CA THR A 169 2.33 9.78 7.67
C THR A 169 2.69 8.35 8.08
N LYS A 170 3.36 7.57 7.22
CA LYS A 170 3.75 6.16 7.48
C LYS A 170 2.58 5.26 7.87
N TYR A 171 1.40 5.48 7.29
CA TYR A 171 0.28 4.56 7.45
C TYR A 171 0.64 3.17 6.90
N ALA A 172 0.05 2.12 7.49
CA ALA A 172 0.28 0.75 7.04
C ALA A 172 -0.22 0.52 5.61
N LEU A 173 -1.31 1.20 5.22
CA LEU A 173 -1.91 1.11 3.90
C LEU A 173 -1.92 2.47 3.19
N PRO A 174 -1.75 2.49 1.85
CA PRO A 174 -1.93 3.69 1.06
C PRO A 174 -3.32 4.32 1.22
N LEU A 175 -3.36 5.54 1.75
CA LEU A 175 -4.54 6.39 1.94
C LEU A 175 -4.49 7.55 0.95
N PHE A 176 -5.59 7.71 0.21
CA PHE A 176 -5.77 8.76 -0.77
C PHE A 176 -6.97 9.65 -0.44
N PHE A 177 -6.79 10.96 -0.62
CA PHE A 177 -7.86 11.94 -0.57
C PHE A 177 -8.09 12.56 -1.94
N LEU A 178 -9.34 12.51 -2.41
CA LEU A 178 -9.76 13.31 -3.56
C LEU A 178 -10.18 14.69 -3.05
N ALA A 179 -9.61 15.77 -3.58
CA ALA A 179 -9.90 17.13 -3.16
C ALA A 179 -10.29 18.03 -4.34
N VAL A 180 -11.17 19.00 -4.09
CA VAL A 180 -11.57 20.03 -5.06
C VAL A 180 -11.28 21.43 -4.52
N LYS A 181 -11.06 22.38 -5.44
CA LYS A 181 -10.97 23.80 -5.07
C LYS A 181 -12.37 24.38 -4.92
N THR A 182 -12.71 24.83 -3.71
CA THR A 182 -13.94 25.58 -3.41
C THR A 182 -13.66 27.08 -3.32
N ASN A 183 -14.70 27.88 -3.09
CA ASN A 183 -14.59 29.32 -2.85
C ASN A 183 -13.87 29.67 -1.53
N VAL A 184 -13.79 28.74 -0.57
CA VAL A 184 -13.18 28.97 0.76
C VAL A 184 -11.86 28.22 0.98
N GLY A 185 -11.43 27.37 0.04
CA GLY A 185 -10.19 26.61 0.20
C GLY A 185 -10.14 25.38 -0.68
N TYR A 186 -9.38 24.38 -0.26
CA TYR A 186 -9.49 23.02 -0.76
C TYR A 186 -10.35 22.20 0.21
N SER A 187 -11.13 21.28 -0.32
CA SER A 187 -11.99 20.40 0.49
C SER A 187 -11.90 18.98 -0.05
N VAL A 188 -11.77 18.03 0.88
CA VAL A 188 -11.81 16.60 0.57
C VAL A 188 -13.24 16.22 0.18
N VAL A 189 -13.38 15.47 -0.90
CA VAL A 189 -14.65 15.06 -1.51
C VAL A 189 -14.78 13.55 -1.71
N ALA A 190 -13.76 12.79 -1.33
CA ALA A 190 -13.81 11.35 -1.12
C ALA A 190 -12.48 10.90 -0.52
N GLU A 191 -12.49 9.73 0.09
CA GLU A 191 -11.30 9.05 0.57
C GLU A 191 -11.35 7.58 0.20
N PHE A 192 -10.18 7.01 -0.07
CA PHE A 192 -10.07 5.57 -0.25
C PHE A 192 -8.71 5.05 0.23
N ILE A 193 -8.72 3.82 0.69
CA ILE A 193 -7.57 3.06 1.18
C ILE A 193 -7.45 1.81 0.33
N VAL A 194 -6.25 1.56 -0.17
CA VAL A 194 -5.95 0.38 -1.00
C VAL A 194 -4.88 -0.47 -0.36
N GLN A 195 -4.86 -1.77 -0.67
CA GLN A 195 -3.82 -2.68 -0.19
C GLN A 195 -2.42 -2.30 -0.69
N ASN A 196 -2.30 -2.06 -2.00
CA ASN A 196 -1.05 -1.74 -2.68
C ASN A 196 -1.23 -0.48 -3.52
N GLU A 197 -0.22 0.39 -3.55
CA GLU A 197 -0.22 1.54 -4.47
C GLU A 197 0.11 1.07 -5.88
N THR A 198 -0.90 0.59 -6.59
CA THR A 198 -0.81 0.25 -8.01
C THR A 198 -1.76 1.12 -8.81
N GLN A 199 -1.47 1.30 -10.09
CA GLN A 199 -2.37 2.00 -11.00
C GLN A 199 -3.78 1.39 -10.98
N ALA A 200 -3.89 0.05 -10.97
CA ALA A 200 -5.17 -0.65 -10.93
C ALA A 200 -5.95 -0.37 -9.64
N SER A 201 -5.27 -0.38 -8.48
CA SER A 201 -5.91 -0.10 -7.19
C SER A 201 -6.37 1.35 -7.07
N ILE A 202 -5.56 2.31 -7.56
CA ILE A 202 -5.95 3.73 -7.60
C ILE A 202 -7.14 3.93 -8.55
N GLN A 203 -7.10 3.29 -9.72
CA GLN A 203 -8.20 3.31 -10.69
C GLN A 203 -9.50 2.77 -10.08
N GLN A 204 -9.44 1.65 -9.34
CA GLN A 204 -10.61 1.10 -8.63
C GLN A 204 -11.25 2.13 -7.68
N GLY A 205 -10.44 2.86 -6.90
CA GLY A 205 -10.92 3.93 -6.01
C GLY A 205 -11.69 5.02 -6.77
N LEU A 206 -11.09 5.50 -7.86
CA LEU A 206 -11.65 6.56 -8.69
C LEU A 206 -12.91 6.13 -9.44
N GLU A 207 -12.93 4.91 -9.97
CA GLU A 207 -14.09 4.33 -10.65
C GLU A 207 -15.25 4.13 -9.68
N THR A 208 -14.98 3.74 -8.42
CA THR A 208 -16.02 3.65 -7.39
C THR A 208 -16.66 4.99 -7.09
N ILE A 209 -15.85 6.04 -6.91
CA ILE A 209 -16.38 7.40 -6.76
C ILE A 209 -17.16 7.82 -8.00
N GLN A 210 -16.65 7.55 -9.20
CA GLN A 210 -17.33 7.92 -10.44
C GLN A 210 -18.70 7.26 -10.56
N ARG A 211 -18.81 5.98 -10.22
CA ARG A 211 -20.05 5.20 -10.23
C ARG A 211 -21.08 5.82 -9.29
N TRP A 212 -20.68 6.12 -8.05
CA TRP A 212 -21.53 6.77 -7.06
C TRP A 212 -22.05 8.13 -7.54
N MET A 213 -21.20 8.91 -8.21
CA MET A 213 -21.58 10.20 -8.76
C MET A 213 -22.52 10.07 -9.97
N ALA A 214 -22.55 8.92 -10.66
CA ALA A 214 -23.47 8.65 -11.77
C ALA A 214 -24.83 8.12 -11.29
N GLU A 215 -24.86 7.40 -10.17
CA GLU A 215 -26.06 6.85 -9.54
C GLU A 215 -26.83 7.90 -8.71
N ASP A 216 -26.19 9.02 -8.35
CA ASP A 216 -26.82 10.08 -7.58
C ASP A 216 -27.97 10.74 -8.37
N THR A 217 -29.15 10.81 -7.75
CA THR A 217 -30.38 11.29 -8.39
C THR A 217 -30.41 12.81 -8.59
N ASN A 218 -29.48 13.54 -7.98
CA ASN A 218 -29.40 15.00 -8.05
C ASN A 218 -28.44 15.53 -9.14
N VAL A 219 -27.96 14.66 -10.01
CA VAL A 219 -27.02 15.02 -11.07
C VAL A 219 -27.74 15.87 -12.13
N PRO A 220 -27.27 17.11 -12.41
CA PRO A 220 -27.83 17.91 -13.49
C PRO A 220 -27.72 17.19 -14.83
N ASN A 221 -28.76 17.28 -15.68
CA ASN A 221 -28.75 16.67 -17.01
C ASN A 221 -27.48 17.04 -17.79
N GLY A 222 -26.70 16.01 -18.19
CA GLY A 222 -25.46 16.17 -18.95
C GLY A 222 -24.20 16.42 -18.10
N TRP A 223 -24.30 16.46 -16.77
CA TRP A 223 -23.13 16.45 -15.90
C TRP A 223 -22.47 15.08 -15.89
N SER A 224 -21.17 15.04 -16.14
CA SER A 224 -20.36 13.83 -15.99
C SER A 224 -19.03 14.21 -15.39
N TRP A 225 -18.70 13.61 -14.25
CA TRP A 225 -17.34 13.66 -13.75
C TRP A 225 -16.54 12.56 -14.41
N LYS A 226 -15.50 12.95 -15.14
CA LYS A 226 -14.47 12.03 -15.63
C LYS A 226 -13.17 12.42 -14.96
N PRO A 227 -12.57 11.55 -14.16
CA PRO A 227 -11.20 11.78 -13.71
C PRO A 227 -10.31 11.95 -14.95
N ARG A 228 -9.84 13.16 -15.21
CA ARG A 228 -8.85 13.44 -16.26
C ARG A 228 -7.51 13.53 -15.58
N PHE A 229 -6.69 12.50 -15.79
CA PHE A 229 -5.32 12.50 -15.33
C PHE A 229 -4.42 12.49 -16.57
N SER A 230 -3.56 13.50 -16.65
CA SER A 230 -2.46 13.64 -17.61
C SER A 230 -1.19 13.10 -17.02
#